data_AF-A0A4R9J5T0-F1
#
_entry.id   AF-A0A4R9J5T0-F1
#
_cell.length_a   1.000
_cell.length_b   1.000
_cell.length_c   1.000
_cell.angle_alpha   90.00
_cell.angle_beta   90.00
_cell.angle_gamma   90.00
#
_symmetry.space_group_name_H-M   'P 1'
#
loop_
_entity.id
_entity.type
_entity.pdbx_description
1 polymer ?
#
loop_
_entity_poly.entity_id
_entity_poly.type
_entity_poly.pdbx_seq_one_letter_code
_entity_poly.pdbx_strand_id
1 'polypeptide(L)'
;MSLVPSIALLCSAIFFYIKSDRRKLSLAFTSIAFLMALWSILLFCLESGLNLEFKLVIMDLIPIPPLFIPYLVNYIIRNYSNPNNLTPVPRPFAIAHVLAIIVFSIFFALGIESPFAVNGSSFYFQGGLIYNLSIFYIYTALAWGMGRIVYNMFQGNYFEKLHSIYLFTGILFSCLFSIGFLLFSSSEELIHNSILAIGLIFFLWFSWIPVTKYKLFNVDIEDFGKDLRSPRISSVVITINRYLLNKIDPIGYKEICDRYEKLKAEELKHIHMSGIQRLLLGKVSPSEYLAEASEKITKLFFH
;
A
#
# COMPACT_ATOMS: atom_id res chain seq x y z
N MET A 1 14.19 -15.45 16.82
CA MET A 1 13.94 -15.47 15.35
C MET A 1 13.45 -14.10 14.81
N SER A 2 13.40 -13.07 15.66
CA SER A 2 12.95 -11.70 15.37
C SER A 2 13.86 -10.87 14.45
N LEU A 3 15.12 -11.28 14.27
CA LEU A 3 16.08 -10.62 13.37
C LEU A 3 15.68 -10.70 11.89
N VAL A 4 15.20 -11.86 11.42
CA VAL A 4 14.85 -12.06 10.00
C VAL A 4 13.68 -11.16 9.57
N PRO A 5 12.54 -11.12 10.30
CA PRO A 5 11.48 -10.13 10.06
C PRO A 5 12.01 -8.69 10.05
N SER A 6 12.88 -8.35 11.01
CA SER A 6 13.46 -7.01 11.15
C SER A 6 14.25 -6.59 9.90
N ILE A 7 15.13 -7.47 9.42
CA ILE A 7 15.95 -7.22 8.23
C ILE A 7 15.05 -7.11 6.99
N ALA A 8 14.09 -8.02 6.83
CA ALA A 8 13.18 -7.99 5.68
C ALA A 8 12.33 -6.70 5.63
N LEU A 9 11.84 -6.24 6.78
CA LEU A 9 11.09 -4.98 6.91
C LEU A 9 11.98 -3.77 6.65
N LEU A 10 13.21 -3.76 7.15
CA LEU A 10 14.18 -2.69 6.91
C LEU A 10 14.56 -2.60 5.42
N CYS A 11 14.85 -3.74 4.79
CA CYS A 11 15.09 -3.83 3.35
C CYS A 11 13.88 -3.34 2.55
N SER A 12 12.66 -3.71 2.96
CA SER A 12 11.42 -3.23 2.33
C SER A 12 11.27 -1.71 2.49
N ALA A 13 11.54 -1.15 3.67
CA ALA A 13 11.49 0.28 3.92
C ALA A 13 12.47 1.06 3.03
N ILE A 14 13.73 0.60 2.96
CA ILE A 14 14.77 1.15 2.09
C ILE A 14 14.33 1.05 0.62
N PHE A 15 13.82 -0.11 0.20
CA PHE A 15 13.36 -0.33 -1.16
C PHE A 15 12.20 0.62 -1.52
N PHE A 16 11.18 0.74 -0.67
CA PHE A 16 10.07 1.68 -0.87
C PHE A 16 10.57 3.11 -0.94
N TYR A 17 11.53 3.50 -0.10
CA TYR A 17 12.09 4.84 -0.11
C TYR A 17 12.85 5.16 -1.42
N ILE A 18 13.64 4.21 -1.93
CA ILE A 18 14.46 4.40 -3.14
C ILE A 18 13.62 4.30 -4.41
N LYS A 19 12.65 3.38 -4.47
CA LYS A 19 11.91 3.04 -5.69
C LYS A 19 10.57 3.75 -5.86
N SER A 20 10.09 4.44 -4.84
CA SER A 20 8.89 5.25 -4.96
C SER A 20 9.22 6.68 -5.33
N ASP A 21 8.30 7.34 -6.03
CA ASP A 21 8.30 8.79 -6.09
C ASP A 21 8.21 9.36 -4.67
N ARG A 22 8.92 10.48 -4.39
CA ARG A 22 8.99 11.15 -3.08
C ARG A 22 7.67 11.82 -2.63
N ARG A 23 6.55 11.16 -2.85
CA ARG A 23 5.21 11.58 -2.46
C ARG A 23 4.94 11.20 -1.01
N LYS A 24 4.08 11.97 -0.33
CA LYS A 24 3.69 11.71 1.07
C LYS A 24 3.08 10.32 1.26
N LEU A 25 2.37 9.79 0.26
CA LEU A 25 1.81 8.45 0.30
C LEU A 25 2.88 7.35 0.33
N SER A 26 3.91 7.47 -0.52
CA SER A 26 5.06 6.56 -0.51
C SER A 26 5.82 6.60 0.81
N LEU A 27 5.98 7.80 1.37
CA LEU A 27 6.58 7.98 2.70
C LEU A 27 5.77 7.27 3.78
N ALA A 28 4.43 7.25 3.69
CA ALA A 28 3.61 6.51 4.64
C ALA A 28 3.91 4.99 4.60
N PHE A 29 4.08 4.39 3.41
CA PHE A 29 4.50 3.00 3.28
C PHE A 29 5.88 2.75 3.88
N THR A 30 6.86 3.61 3.56
CA THR A 30 8.21 3.55 4.15
C THR A 30 8.16 3.67 5.67
N SER A 31 7.35 4.59 6.20
CA SER A 31 7.21 4.80 7.65
C SER A 31 6.61 3.59 8.34
N ILE A 32 5.56 2.95 7.79
CA ILE A 32 5.00 1.72 8.39
C ILE A 32 6.05 0.60 8.39
N ALA A 33 6.74 0.38 7.26
CA ALA A 33 7.78 -0.64 7.17
C ALA A 33 8.91 -0.38 8.18
N PHE A 34 9.34 0.87 8.34
CA PHE A 34 10.35 1.26 9.30
C PHE A 34 9.89 1.09 10.76
N LEU A 35 8.67 1.52 11.10
CA LEU A 35 8.11 1.36 12.45
C LEU A 35 7.99 -0.11 12.84
N MET A 36 7.58 -0.97 11.92
CA MET A 36 7.51 -2.42 12.14
C MET A 36 8.90 -3.05 12.25
N ALA A 37 9.88 -2.57 11.48
CA ALA A 37 11.27 -2.98 11.63
C ALA A 37 11.80 -2.60 13.01
N LEU A 38 11.57 -1.35 13.44
CA LEU A 38 11.98 -0.85 14.74
C LEU A 38 11.34 -1.67 15.87
N TRP A 39 10.03 -1.94 15.79
CA TRP A 39 9.34 -2.81 16.73
C TRP A 39 9.98 -4.19 16.83
N SER A 40 10.27 -4.82 15.69
CA SER A 40 10.89 -6.15 15.64
C SER A 40 12.33 -6.15 16.17
N ILE A 41 13.09 -5.06 15.96
CA ILE A 41 14.43 -4.86 16.51
C ILE A 41 14.36 -4.73 18.03
N LEU A 42 13.42 -3.95 18.57
CA LEU A 42 13.26 -3.81 20.02
C LEU A 42 12.93 -5.16 20.68
N LEU A 43 12.05 -5.95 20.08
CA LEU A 43 11.77 -7.33 20.51
C LEU A 43 13.02 -8.21 20.49
N PHE A 44 13.81 -8.16 19.42
CA PHE A 44 15.08 -8.88 19.31
C PHE A 44 16.08 -8.47 20.40
N CYS A 45 16.19 -7.16 20.67
CA CYS A 45 17.09 -6.65 21.70
C CYS A 45 16.66 -7.14 23.11
N LEU A 46 15.36 -7.25 23.39
CA LEU A 46 14.86 -7.81 24.65
C LEU A 46 15.30 -9.28 24.85
N GLU A 47 15.31 -10.07 23.78
CA GLU A 47 15.71 -11.48 23.75
C GLU A 47 17.23 -11.68 23.80
N SER A 48 18.03 -10.65 23.48
CA SER A 48 19.48 -10.75 23.36
C SER A 48 20.23 -10.77 24.71
N GLY A 49 21.54 -10.94 24.71
CA GLY A 49 22.39 -10.93 25.92
C GLY A 49 22.66 -9.55 26.54
N LEU A 50 21.84 -8.53 26.26
CA LEU A 50 22.00 -7.18 26.83
C LEU A 50 21.84 -7.17 28.36
N ASN A 51 22.41 -6.13 29.01
CA ASN A 51 22.26 -5.95 30.44
C ASN A 51 20.79 -5.67 30.84
N LEU A 52 20.45 -5.90 32.11
CA LEU A 52 19.07 -5.78 32.58
C LEU A 52 18.53 -4.34 32.46
N GLU A 53 19.35 -3.33 32.75
CA GLU A 53 18.95 -1.91 32.69
C GLU A 53 18.52 -1.50 31.28
N PHE A 54 19.30 -1.85 30.25
CA PHE A 54 18.92 -1.57 28.86
C PHE A 54 17.66 -2.36 28.47
N LYS A 55 17.51 -3.60 28.94
CA LYS A 55 16.32 -4.40 28.67
C LYS A 55 15.05 -3.80 29.25
N LEU A 56 15.11 -3.24 30.46
CA LEU A 56 13.96 -2.54 31.07
C LEU A 56 13.56 -1.31 30.25
N VAL A 57 14.51 -0.52 29.79
CA VAL A 57 14.22 0.62 28.90
C VAL A 57 13.63 0.15 27.57
N ILE A 58 14.18 -0.90 26.96
CA ILE A 58 13.67 -1.45 25.70
C ILE A 58 12.25 -1.97 25.86
N MET A 59 11.99 -2.69 26.96
CA MET A 59 10.68 -3.25 27.31
C MET A 59 9.57 -2.20 27.25
N ASP A 60 9.85 -1.03 27.81
CA ASP A 60 8.93 0.10 27.87
C ASP A 60 8.77 0.83 26.52
N LEU A 61 9.77 0.73 25.63
CA LEU A 61 9.71 1.33 24.29
C LEU A 61 9.03 0.43 23.25
N ILE A 62 8.99 -0.90 23.46
CA ILE A 62 8.39 -1.86 22.51
C ILE A 62 6.95 -1.49 22.08
N PRO A 63 6.05 -1.03 22.95
CA PRO A 63 4.66 -0.76 22.53
C PRO A 63 4.50 0.51 21.68
N ILE A 64 5.51 1.37 21.61
CA ILE A 64 5.41 2.72 21.02
C ILE A 64 5.31 2.68 19.48
N PRO A 65 6.18 1.99 18.72
CA PRO A 65 6.13 2.04 17.26
C PRO A 65 4.78 1.60 16.65
N PRO A 66 4.10 0.56 17.14
CA PRO A 66 2.77 0.17 16.63
C PRO A 66 1.69 1.25 16.75
N LEU A 67 1.78 2.19 17.69
CA LEU A 67 0.77 3.23 17.91
C LEU A 67 0.55 4.14 16.69
N PHE A 68 1.59 4.31 15.87
CA PHE A 68 1.58 5.18 14.70
C PHE A 68 0.94 4.52 13.47
N ILE A 69 0.88 3.18 13.44
CA ILE A 69 0.45 2.40 12.27
C ILE A 69 -0.99 2.70 11.87
N PRO A 70 -1.99 2.74 12.78
CA PRO A 70 -3.38 2.96 12.39
C PRO A 70 -3.61 4.31 11.68
N TYR A 71 -2.91 5.37 12.11
CA TYR A 71 -2.98 6.67 11.46
C TYR A 71 -2.43 6.61 10.02
N LEU A 72 -1.26 5.99 9.84
CA LEU A 72 -0.63 5.84 8.53
C LEU A 72 -1.44 4.93 7.60
N VAL A 73 -2.01 3.85 8.11
CA VAL A 73 -2.90 2.94 7.35
C VAL A 73 -4.15 3.68 6.89
N ASN A 74 -4.81 4.44 7.77
CA ASN A 74 -5.98 5.23 7.39
C ASN A 74 -5.63 6.33 6.36
N TYR A 75 -4.45 6.94 6.48
CA TYR A 75 -3.95 7.87 5.47
C TYR A 75 -3.73 7.18 4.12
N ILE A 76 -3.15 5.98 4.11
CA ILE A 76 -2.97 5.17 2.90
C ILE A 76 -4.33 4.85 2.29
N ILE A 77 -5.25 4.19 3.03
CA ILE A 77 -6.57 3.78 2.53
C ILE A 77 -7.32 4.96 1.91
N ARG A 78 -7.28 6.13 2.56
CA ARG A 78 -7.93 7.35 2.06
C ARG A 78 -7.38 7.83 0.72
N ASN A 79 -6.08 7.73 0.52
CA ASN A 79 -5.37 8.29 -0.63
C ASN A 79 -4.99 7.26 -1.68
N TYR A 80 -5.25 5.99 -1.39
CA TYR A 80 -4.88 4.86 -2.22
C TYR A 80 -5.49 4.94 -3.62
N SER A 81 -6.73 5.44 -3.68
CA SER A 81 -7.49 5.60 -4.93
C SER A 81 -7.18 6.91 -5.68
N ASN A 82 -6.36 7.82 -5.12
CA ASN A 82 -5.92 9.03 -5.82
C ASN A 82 -4.57 9.52 -5.28
N PRO A 83 -3.46 8.83 -5.61
CA PRO A 83 -2.12 9.15 -5.13
C PRO A 83 -1.53 10.42 -5.76
N ASN A 84 -2.20 11.01 -6.76
CA ASN A 84 -1.81 12.28 -7.39
C ASN A 84 -2.45 13.49 -6.68
N ASN A 85 -3.65 13.31 -6.11
CA ASN A 85 -4.35 14.37 -5.37
C ASN A 85 -4.64 13.93 -3.93
N LEU A 86 -3.63 14.12 -3.06
CA LEU A 86 -3.67 13.63 -1.68
C LEU A 86 -4.58 14.48 -0.81
N THR A 87 -5.57 13.84 -0.20
CA THR A 87 -6.45 14.43 0.81
C THR A 87 -5.98 14.09 2.23
N PRO A 88 -5.92 15.07 3.15
CA PRO A 88 -5.56 14.81 4.53
C PRO A 88 -6.63 13.98 5.23
N VAL A 89 -6.22 13.26 6.28
CA VAL A 89 -7.13 12.60 7.23
C VAL A 89 -8.07 13.66 7.85
N PRO A 90 -9.36 13.38 8.12
CA PRO A 90 -10.26 14.38 8.68
C PRO A 90 -9.68 14.93 9.99
N ARG A 91 -9.68 16.25 10.17
CA ARG A 91 -9.11 16.91 11.35
C ARG A 91 -9.52 16.28 12.69
N PRO A 92 -10.81 16.01 12.99
CA PRO A 92 -11.18 15.42 14.28
C PRO A 92 -10.54 14.04 14.48
N PHE A 93 -10.50 13.22 13.43
CA PHE A 93 -9.89 11.90 13.47
C PHE A 93 -8.36 11.99 13.61
N ALA A 94 -7.71 12.94 12.92
CA ALA A 94 -6.28 13.18 13.06
C ALA A 94 -5.90 13.65 14.48
N ILE A 95 -6.69 14.56 15.07
CA ILE A 95 -6.49 15.04 16.45
C ILE A 95 -6.62 13.87 17.44
N ALA A 96 -7.65 13.03 17.30
CA ALA A 96 -7.83 11.85 18.14
C ALA A 96 -6.63 10.90 18.07
N HIS A 97 -6.11 10.63 16.86
CA HIS A 97 -4.90 9.84 16.68
C HIS A 97 -3.68 10.45 17.37
N VAL A 98 -3.41 11.73 17.14
CA VAL A 98 -2.26 12.42 17.73
C VAL A 98 -2.34 12.37 19.26
N LEU A 99 -3.51 12.63 19.83
CA LEU A 99 -3.71 12.59 21.28
C LEU A 99 -3.50 11.17 21.83
N ALA A 100 -4.08 10.14 21.20
CA ALA A 100 -3.87 8.75 21.60
C ALA A 100 -2.39 8.36 21.54
N ILE A 101 -1.70 8.68 20.45
CA ILE A 101 -0.27 8.38 20.27
C ILE A 101 0.56 9.06 21.35
N ILE A 102 0.36 10.36 21.60
CA ILE A 102 1.12 11.10 22.63
C ILE A 102 0.87 10.50 24.00
N VAL A 103 -0.39 10.32 24.40
CA VAL A 103 -0.76 9.83 25.73
C VAL A 103 -0.19 8.43 25.98
N PHE A 104 -0.41 7.48 25.07
CA PHE A 104 0.10 6.13 25.24
C PHE A 104 1.64 6.08 25.17
N SER A 105 2.27 6.88 24.30
CA SER A 105 3.73 6.94 24.24
C SER A 105 4.34 7.46 25.54
N ILE A 106 3.72 8.46 26.18
CA ILE A 106 4.16 8.97 27.49
C ILE A 106 4.01 7.89 28.56
N PHE A 107 2.85 7.22 28.63
CA PHE A 107 2.66 6.16 29.62
C PHE A 107 3.68 5.02 29.46
N PHE A 108 3.91 4.57 28.23
CA PHE A 108 4.89 3.53 27.96
C PHE A 108 6.32 4.00 28.23
N ALA A 109 6.72 5.20 27.82
CA ALA A 109 8.05 5.73 28.09
C ALA A 109 8.34 5.94 29.60
N LEU A 110 7.30 6.08 30.43
CA LEU A 110 7.40 6.15 31.88
C LEU A 110 7.27 4.78 32.58
N GLY A 111 7.11 3.69 31.82
CA GLY A 111 6.92 2.33 32.35
C GLY A 111 5.58 2.11 33.07
N ILE A 112 4.59 3.00 32.86
CA ILE A 112 3.29 2.92 33.53
C ILE A 112 2.47 1.79 32.89
N GLU A 113 2.26 0.71 33.65
CA GLU A 113 1.57 -0.51 33.19
C GLU A 113 2.16 -1.08 31.89
N SER A 114 3.49 -1.20 31.86
CA SER A 114 4.22 -1.85 30.77
C SER A 114 3.61 -3.24 30.48
N PRO A 115 3.40 -3.63 29.21
CA PRO A 115 2.79 -4.91 28.86
C PRO A 115 3.65 -6.12 29.19
N PHE A 116 4.90 -5.89 29.57
CA PHE A 116 5.88 -6.91 29.87
C PHE A 116 6.28 -6.83 31.33
N ALA A 117 6.45 -8.01 31.93
CA ALA A 117 6.92 -8.17 33.28
C ALA A 117 8.19 -9.00 33.30
N VAL A 118 8.97 -8.79 34.36
CA VAL A 118 10.25 -9.46 34.58
C VAL A 118 10.09 -10.47 35.71
N ASN A 119 10.47 -11.73 35.44
CA ASN A 119 10.66 -12.74 36.48
C ASN A 119 12.08 -13.31 36.34
N GLY A 120 12.96 -12.90 37.25
CA GLY A 120 14.38 -13.24 37.20
C GLY A 120 15.04 -12.72 35.91
N SER A 121 15.50 -13.64 35.06
CA SER A 121 16.12 -13.33 33.76
C SER A 121 15.14 -13.40 32.57
N SER A 122 13.88 -13.75 32.81
CA SER A 122 12.87 -13.97 31.78
C SER A 122 11.87 -12.82 31.69
N PHE A 123 11.52 -12.44 30.46
CA PHE A 123 10.50 -11.44 30.16
C PHE A 123 9.26 -12.16 29.63
N TYR A 124 8.10 -11.83 30.18
CA TYR A 124 6.83 -12.41 29.73
C TYR A 124 5.78 -11.31 29.59
N PHE A 125 4.79 -11.58 28.76
CA PHE A 125 3.67 -10.67 28.55
C PHE A 125 2.68 -10.82 29.70
N GLN A 126 2.36 -9.72 30.39
CA GLN A 126 1.40 -9.72 31.50
C GLN A 126 0.08 -9.03 31.13
N GLY A 127 0.12 -8.06 30.21
CA GLY A 127 -1.03 -7.24 29.86
C GLY A 127 -1.45 -6.30 30.99
N GLY A 128 -1.76 -5.05 30.66
CA GLY A 128 -2.21 -4.02 31.60
C GLY A 128 -3.43 -3.26 31.04
N LEU A 129 -4.10 -2.45 31.87
CA LEU A 129 -5.23 -1.64 31.42
C LEU A 129 -4.80 -0.66 30.33
N ILE A 130 -3.68 0.06 30.53
CA ILE A 130 -3.11 0.99 29.54
C ILE A 130 -2.78 0.26 28.23
N TYR A 131 -2.14 -0.90 28.31
CA TYR A 131 -1.87 -1.71 27.13
C TYR A 131 -3.15 -2.13 26.41
N ASN A 132 -4.15 -2.65 27.12
CA ASN A 132 -5.41 -3.07 26.54
C ASN A 132 -6.17 -1.91 25.87
N LEU A 133 -6.16 -0.72 26.48
CA LEU A 133 -6.72 0.50 25.88
C LEU A 133 -5.96 0.90 24.60
N SER A 134 -4.63 0.77 24.59
CA SER A 134 -3.84 1.05 23.39
C SER A 134 -4.14 0.05 22.26
N ILE A 135 -4.33 -1.22 22.58
CA ILE A 135 -4.73 -2.27 21.64
C ILE A 135 -6.15 -2.02 21.11
N PHE A 136 -7.08 -1.63 21.98
CA PHE A 136 -8.42 -1.23 21.57
C PHE A 136 -8.39 -0.06 20.59
N TYR A 137 -7.56 0.96 20.85
CA TYR A 137 -7.32 2.06 19.91
C TYR A 137 -6.81 1.56 18.55
N ILE A 138 -5.80 0.69 18.54
CA ILE A 138 -5.24 0.13 17.30
C ILE A 138 -6.32 -0.61 16.51
N TYR A 139 -7.04 -1.54 17.13
CA TYR A 139 -8.04 -2.35 16.44
C TYR A 139 -9.24 -1.53 15.96
N THR A 140 -9.76 -0.61 16.77
CA THR A 140 -10.89 0.24 16.35
C THR A 140 -10.52 1.14 15.18
N ALA A 141 -9.32 1.72 15.17
CA ALA A 141 -8.85 2.55 14.06
C ALA A 141 -8.59 1.74 12.78
N LEU A 142 -8.09 0.51 12.89
CA LEU A 142 -7.93 -0.38 11.74
C LEU A 142 -9.29 -0.87 11.21
N ALA A 143 -10.23 -1.20 12.11
CA ALA A 143 -11.60 -1.58 11.75
C ALA A 143 -12.33 -0.46 11.01
N TRP A 144 -12.13 0.79 11.43
CA TRP A 144 -12.62 1.97 10.71
C TRP A 144 -12.08 2.03 9.28
N GLY A 145 -10.76 1.84 9.11
CA GLY A 145 -10.12 1.76 7.79
C GLY A 145 -10.70 0.64 6.93
N MET A 146 -10.93 -0.53 7.52
CA MET A 146 -11.56 -1.67 6.85
C MET A 146 -12.99 -1.36 6.41
N GLY A 147 -13.79 -0.72 7.26
CA GLY A 147 -15.14 -0.25 6.91
C GLY A 147 -15.14 0.66 5.70
N ARG A 148 -14.12 1.53 5.57
CA ARG A 148 -13.94 2.37 4.38
C ARG A 148 -13.58 1.59 3.12
N ILE A 149 -12.71 0.58 3.22
CA ILE A 149 -12.38 -0.31 2.09
C ILE A 149 -13.66 -1.00 1.61
N VAL A 150 -14.43 -1.58 2.53
CA VAL A 150 -15.71 -2.25 2.22
C VAL A 150 -16.69 -1.26 1.59
N TYR A 151 -16.85 -0.07 2.16
CA TYR A 151 -17.70 0.98 1.60
C TYR A 151 -17.31 1.31 0.15
N ASN A 152 -16.02 1.52 -0.13
CA ASN A 152 -15.51 1.81 -1.46
C ASN A 152 -15.72 0.65 -2.45
N MET A 153 -15.65 -0.61 -2.00
CA MET A 153 -15.94 -1.77 -2.85
C MET A 153 -17.39 -1.80 -3.33
N PHE A 154 -18.33 -1.32 -2.52
CA PHE A 154 -19.76 -1.29 -2.89
C PHE A 154 -20.17 0.01 -3.59
N GLN A 155 -19.77 1.15 -3.05
CA GLN A 155 -20.27 2.48 -3.43
C GLN A 155 -19.26 3.32 -4.21
N GLY A 156 -17.99 2.91 -4.23
CA GLY A 156 -16.95 3.65 -4.92
C GLY A 156 -17.12 3.62 -6.44
N ASN A 157 -16.46 4.55 -7.12
CA ASN A 157 -16.31 4.44 -8.56
C ASN A 157 -15.46 3.22 -8.93
N TYR A 158 -15.45 2.85 -10.20
CA TYR A 158 -14.65 1.74 -10.75
C TYR A 158 -13.20 1.69 -10.19
N PHE A 159 -12.56 2.86 -10.07
CA PHE A 159 -11.16 2.97 -9.68
C PHE A 159 -10.98 2.64 -8.20
N GLU A 160 -11.85 3.23 -7.37
CA GLU A 160 -11.92 2.99 -5.94
C GLU A 160 -12.25 1.53 -5.62
N LYS A 161 -13.13 0.89 -6.40
CA LYS A 161 -13.47 -0.53 -6.25
C LYS A 161 -12.26 -1.43 -6.49
N LEU A 162 -11.57 -1.27 -7.63
CA LEU A 162 -10.39 -2.08 -7.96
C LEU A 162 -9.30 -1.91 -6.89
N HIS A 163 -8.99 -0.66 -6.53
CA HIS A 163 -7.98 -0.34 -5.54
C HIS A 163 -8.32 -0.90 -4.15
N SER A 164 -9.59 -0.84 -3.76
CA SER A 164 -10.06 -1.39 -2.50
C SER A 164 -9.97 -2.92 -2.46
N ILE A 165 -10.19 -3.60 -3.60
CA ILE A 165 -10.00 -5.05 -3.70
C ILE A 165 -8.54 -5.46 -3.54
N TYR A 166 -7.60 -4.70 -4.11
CA TYR A 166 -6.17 -4.94 -3.92
C TYR A 166 -5.75 -4.75 -2.45
N LEU A 167 -6.20 -3.67 -1.80
CA LEU A 167 -5.99 -3.46 -0.37
C LEU A 167 -6.58 -4.59 0.46
N PHE A 168 -7.83 -4.96 0.20
CA PHE A 168 -8.53 -6.03 0.91
C PHE A 168 -7.81 -7.36 0.75
N THR A 169 -7.34 -7.67 -0.46
CA THR A 169 -6.57 -8.88 -0.75
C THR A 169 -5.26 -8.90 0.03
N GLY A 170 -4.53 -7.77 0.08
CA GLY A 170 -3.33 -7.63 0.89
C GLY A 170 -3.58 -7.85 2.39
N ILE A 171 -4.69 -7.30 2.92
CA ILE A 171 -5.12 -7.52 4.31
C ILE A 171 -5.46 -9.00 4.54
N LEU A 172 -6.23 -9.61 3.64
CA LEU A 172 -6.63 -11.01 3.73
C LEU A 172 -5.42 -11.94 3.75
N PHE A 173 -4.45 -11.76 2.86
CA PHE A 173 -3.21 -12.54 2.86
C PHE A 173 -2.40 -12.36 4.14
N SER A 174 -2.30 -11.13 4.65
CA SER A 174 -1.66 -10.85 5.95
C SER A 174 -2.34 -11.60 7.09
N CYS A 175 -3.67 -11.58 7.14
CA CYS A 175 -4.45 -12.31 8.13
C CYS A 175 -4.28 -13.84 8.01
N LEU A 176 -4.37 -14.39 6.79
CA LEU A 176 -4.20 -15.82 6.55
C LEU A 176 -2.79 -16.30 6.94
N PHE A 177 -1.76 -15.53 6.60
CA PHE A 177 -0.39 -15.83 7.01
C PHE A 177 -0.24 -15.80 8.53
N SER A 178 -0.83 -14.79 9.19
CA SER A 178 -0.79 -14.63 10.64
C SER A 178 -1.52 -15.78 11.35
N ILE A 179 -2.72 -16.17 10.88
CA ILE A 179 -3.50 -17.29 11.42
C ILE A 179 -2.76 -18.61 11.24
N GLY A 180 -2.22 -18.86 10.04
CA GLY A 180 -1.43 -20.06 9.77
C GLY A 180 -0.27 -20.16 10.76
N PHE A 181 0.45 -19.07 10.98
CA PHE A 181 1.55 -19.05 11.92
C PHE A 181 1.10 -19.30 13.37
N LEU A 182 0.00 -18.67 13.82
CA LEU A 182 -0.56 -18.89 15.16
C LEU A 182 -1.00 -20.35 15.40
N LEU A 183 -1.57 -21.01 14.38
CA LEU A 183 -2.02 -22.41 14.48
C LEU A 183 -0.86 -23.40 14.58
N PHE A 184 0.30 -23.08 13.99
CA PHE A 184 1.47 -23.95 13.98
C PHE A 184 2.54 -23.56 15.01
N SER A 185 2.35 -22.48 15.75
CA SER A 185 3.30 -22.09 16.80
C SER A 185 2.95 -22.65 18.17
N SER A 186 3.95 -23.21 18.85
CA SER A 186 3.89 -23.52 20.28
C SER A 186 3.80 -22.22 21.10
N SER A 187 2.82 -22.16 22.00
CA SER A 187 2.21 -20.95 22.58
C SER A 187 3.07 -20.09 23.52
N GLU A 188 4.38 -20.29 23.66
CA GLU A 188 5.11 -19.77 24.83
C GLU A 188 6.18 -18.70 24.57
N GLU A 189 6.47 -18.30 23.33
CA GLU A 189 7.58 -17.37 23.09
C GLU A 189 7.17 -16.04 22.42
N LEU A 190 7.66 -14.93 23.00
CA LEU A 190 7.71 -13.57 22.41
C LEU A 190 8.20 -13.56 20.95
N ILE A 191 9.02 -14.54 20.59
CA ILE A 191 9.54 -14.82 19.25
C ILE A 191 8.42 -14.87 18.21
N HIS A 192 7.25 -15.38 18.56
CA HIS A 192 6.11 -15.55 17.64
C HIS A 192 5.50 -14.22 17.21
N ASN A 193 5.54 -13.20 18.07
CA ASN A 193 5.01 -11.86 17.76
C ASN A 193 5.80 -11.19 16.63
N SER A 194 7.11 -11.42 16.55
CA SER A 194 7.94 -10.87 15.47
C SER A 194 7.60 -11.44 14.09
N ILE A 195 7.04 -12.65 14.02
CA ILE A 195 6.67 -13.30 12.75
C ILE A 195 5.32 -12.78 12.24
N LEU A 196 4.44 -12.29 13.12
CA LEU A 196 3.26 -11.53 12.71
C LEU A 196 3.64 -10.27 11.90
N ALA A 197 4.82 -9.71 12.13
CA ALA A 197 5.36 -8.60 11.33
C ALA A 197 5.65 -9.00 9.87
N ILE A 198 5.91 -10.29 9.59
CA ILE A 198 6.05 -10.81 8.21
C ILE A 198 4.69 -10.79 7.50
N GLY A 199 3.58 -11.08 8.19
CA GLY A 199 2.23 -10.97 7.61
C GLY A 199 1.98 -9.56 7.03
N LEU A 200 2.41 -8.53 7.78
CA LEU A 200 2.33 -7.13 7.34
C LEU A 200 3.19 -6.81 6.11
N ILE A 201 4.26 -7.56 5.84
CA ILE A 201 5.06 -7.39 4.60
C ILE A 201 4.19 -7.66 3.38
N PHE A 202 3.35 -8.70 3.40
CA PHE A 202 2.44 -8.98 2.29
C PHE A 202 1.48 -7.82 2.04
N PHE A 203 0.84 -7.32 3.10
CA PHE A 203 -0.02 -6.14 3.00
C PHE A 203 0.75 -4.95 2.38
N LEU A 204 1.95 -4.65 2.88
CA LEU A 204 2.74 -3.53 2.39
C LEU A 204 3.10 -3.69 0.92
N TRP A 205 3.59 -4.85 0.49
CA TRP A 205 4.00 -5.08 -0.90
C TRP A 205 2.82 -5.10 -1.87
N PHE A 206 1.74 -5.83 -1.55
CA PHE A 206 0.53 -5.87 -2.39
C PHE A 206 -0.14 -4.51 -2.49
N SER A 207 -0.09 -3.71 -1.42
CA SER A 207 -0.64 -2.35 -1.43
C SER A 207 0.30 -1.36 -2.14
N TRP A 208 1.62 -1.49 -1.98
CA TRP A 208 2.59 -0.57 -2.54
C TRP A 208 2.70 -0.63 -4.07
N ILE A 209 2.55 -1.82 -4.66
CA ILE A 209 2.66 -2.01 -6.11
C ILE A 209 1.62 -1.17 -6.88
N PRO A 210 0.31 -1.21 -6.57
CA PRO A 210 -0.67 -0.38 -7.26
C PRO A 210 -0.48 1.13 -7.07
N VAL A 211 0.07 1.56 -5.92
CA VAL A 211 0.36 2.99 -5.68
C VAL A 211 1.53 3.49 -6.50
N THR A 212 2.63 2.74 -6.55
CA THR A 212 3.82 3.16 -7.30
C THR A 212 3.69 2.93 -8.78
N LYS A 213 2.90 1.93 -9.17
CA LYS A 213 2.51 1.67 -10.55
C LYS A 213 1.11 2.19 -10.84
N TYR A 214 0.72 3.32 -10.23
CA TYR A 214 -0.59 3.92 -10.40
C TYR A 214 -1.02 4.02 -11.87
N LYS A 215 -0.11 4.33 -12.80
CA LYS A 215 -0.41 4.36 -14.24
C LYS A 215 -0.90 3.02 -14.83
N LEU A 216 -0.48 1.88 -14.28
CA LEU A 216 -0.97 0.56 -14.70
C LEU A 216 -2.41 0.27 -14.24
N PHE A 217 -2.88 1.03 -13.25
CA PHE A 217 -4.22 0.91 -12.68
C PHE A 217 -5.12 2.09 -13.05
N ASN A 218 -4.52 3.25 -13.32
CA ASN A 218 -5.16 4.47 -13.76
C ASN A 218 -5.23 4.49 -15.26
N VAL A 219 -6.40 4.08 -15.70
CA VAL A 219 -6.81 4.07 -17.09
C VAL A 219 -7.25 5.48 -17.50
N ASP A 220 -6.38 6.48 -17.29
CA ASP A 220 -6.42 7.68 -18.12
C ASP A 220 -5.81 7.30 -19.48
N ILE A 221 -6.58 6.47 -20.19
CA ILE A 221 -6.82 6.24 -21.62
C ILE A 221 -5.64 6.24 -22.60
N GLU A 222 -4.57 6.99 -22.38
CA GLU A 222 -3.42 7.03 -23.30
C GLU A 222 -2.57 5.74 -23.24
N ASP A 223 -2.54 5.05 -22.09
CA ASP A 223 -1.65 3.91 -21.85
C ASP A 223 -2.34 2.52 -21.77
N PHE A 224 -3.59 2.40 -22.24
CA PHE A 224 -4.23 1.08 -22.43
C PHE A 224 -3.40 0.13 -23.32
N GLY A 225 -2.43 0.69 -24.05
CA GLY A 225 -1.48 0.06 -24.95
C GLY A 225 -0.39 -0.78 -24.29
N LYS A 226 0.47 -0.23 -23.42
CA LYS A 226 1.57 -0.96 -22.74
C LYS A 226 2.42 0.01 -21.89
N ASP A 227 2.78 -0.36 -20.67
CA ASP A 227 4.01 0.16 -20.05
C ASP A 227 5.21 -0.68 -20.54
N LEU A 228 5.92 -0.15 -21.55
CA LEU A 228 6.99 -0.81 -22.31
C LEU A 228 8.34 -0.90 -21.57
N ARG A 229 8.49 -0.34 -20.36
CA ARG A 229 9.75 -0.44 -19.62
C ARG A 229 9.98 -1.80 -18.95
N SER A 230 8.96 -2.65 -18.77
CA SER A 230 9.11 -4.06 -18.34
C SER A 230 7.93 -4.96 -18.76
N PRO A 231 7.94 -5.56 -19.96
CA PRO A 231 6.73 -6.09 -20.62
C PRO A 231 6.07 -7.32 -19.95
N ARG A 232 6.78 -8.08 -19.10
CA ARG A 232 6.23 -9.33 -18.51
C ARG A 232 5.34 -9.10 -17.30
N ILE A 233 5.70 -8.19 -16.40
CA ILE A 233 4.94 -7.94 -15.16
C ILE A 233 3.79 -6.97 -15.43
N SER A 234 4.02 -5.94 -16.26
CA SER A 234 2.97 -4.97 -16.61
C SER A 234 1.81 -5.62 -17.36
N SER A 235 2.08 -6.51 -18.33
CA SER A 235 1.04 -7.21 -19.08
C SER A 235 0.18 -8.13 -18.21
N VAL A 236 0.79 -8.86 -17.26
CA VAL A 236 0.05 -9.72 -16.32
C VAL A 236 -0.84 -8.89 -15.41
N VAL A 237 -0.32 -7.80 -14.83
CA VAL A 237 -1.11 -6.90 -13.97
C VAL A 237 -2.27 -6.27 -14.75
N ILE A 238 -2.02 -5.80 -15.98
CA ILE A 238 -3.07 -5.24 -16.84
C ILE A 238 -4.13 -6.30 -17.17
N THR A 239 -3.72 -7.53 -17.46
CA THR A 239 -4.66 -8.63 -17.77
C THR A 239 -5.53 -8.99 -16.57
N ILE A 240 -4.92 -9.11 -15.38
CA ILE A 240 -5.65 -9.38 -14.13
C ILE A 240 -6.61 -8.22 -13.85
N ASN A 241 -6.16 -6.97 -14.00
CA ASN A 241 -7.02 -5.80 -13.85
C ASN A 241 -8.21 -5.92 -14.80
N ARG A 242 -8.00 -6.09 -16.12
CA ARG A 242 -9.11 -6.22 -17.10
C ARG A 242 -10.09 -7.34 -16.75
N TYR A 243 -9.58 -8.49 -16.33
CA TYR A 243 -10.41 -9.61 -15.91
C TYR A 243 -11.28 -9.26 -14.70
N LEU A 244 -10.66 -8.73 -13.64
CA LEU A 244 -11.34 -8.31 -12.42
C LEU A 244 -12.40 -7.24 -12.72
N LEU A 245 -12.05 -6.26 -13.54
CA LEU A 245 -12.92 -5.15 -13.88
C LEU A 245 -14.16 -5.58 -14.65
N ASN A 246 -13.98 -6.42 -15.68
CA ASN A 246 -15.11 -6.98 -16.43
C ASN A 246 -16.03 -7.83 -15.53
N LYS A 247 -15.50 -8.45 -14.47
CA LYS A 247 -16.27 -9.24 -13.53
C LYS A 247 -16.99 -8.41 -12.45
N ILE A 248 -16.35 -7.36 -11.95
CA ILE A 248 -16.83 -6.57 -10.81
C ILE A 248 -17.74 -5.42 -11.24
N ASP A 249 -17.43 -4.78 -12.38
CA ASP A 249 -18.19 -3.66 -12.91
C ASP A 249 -18.22 -3.70 -14.45
N PRO A 250 -19.02 -4.60 -15.05
CA PRO A 250 -19.07 -4.76 -16.50
C PRO A 250 -19.57 -3.51 -17.22
N ILE A 251 -20.45 -2.72 -16.58
CA ILE A 251 -20.98 -1.47 -17.14
C ILE A 251 -19.87 -0.43 -17.18
N GLY A 252 -19.19 -0.18 -16.06
CA GLY A 252 -18.05 0.74 -16.01
C GLY A 252 -16.90 0.30 -16.92
N TYR A 253 -16.62 -1.00 -17.02
CA TYR A 253 -15.62 -1.54 -17.94
C TYR A 253 -15.98 -1.25 -19.40
N LYS A 254 -17.24 -1.43 -19.79
CA LYS A 254 -17.71 -1.10 -21.14
C LYS A 254 -17.58 0.40 -21.44
N GLU A 255 -17.98 1.28 -20.52
CA GLU A 255 -17.84 2.73 -20.70
C GLU A 255 -16.38 3.15 -20.92
N ILE A 256 -15.45 2.49 -20.25
CA ILE A 256 -14.01 2.71 -20.40
C ILE A 256 -13.53 2.25 -21.79
N CYS A 257 -13.96 1.07 -22.25
CA CYS A 257 -13.69 0.58 -23.61
C CYS A 257 -14.25 1.53 -24.67
N ASP A 258 -15.50 1.94 -24.53
CA ASP A 258 -16.18 2.86 -25.47
C ASP A 258 -15.44 4.21 -25.54
N ARG A 259 -14.98 4.72 -24.39
CA ARG A 259 -14.20 5.96 -24.32
C ARG A 259 -12.83 5.84 -24.99
N TYR A 260 -12.16 4.70 -24.81
CA TYR A 260 -10.88 4.41 -25.47
C TYR A 260 -11.03 4.31 -26.99
N GLU A 261 -12.06 3.62 -27.47
CA GLU A 261 -12.37 3.55 -28.91
C GLU A 261 -12.67 4.93 -29.49
N LYS A 262 -13.43 5.77 -28.77
CA LYS A 262 -13.72 7.14 -29.18
C LYS A 262 -12.45 7.99 -29.31
N LEU A 263 -11.56 7.94 -28.34
CA LEU A 263 -10.30 8.71 -28.38
C LEU A 263 -9.39 8.24 -29.52
N LYS A 264 -9.31 6.93 -29.76
CA LYS A 264 -8.60 6.39 -30.94
C LYS A 264 -9.21 6.88 -32.25
N ALA A 265 -10.53 6.92 -32.35
CA ALA A 265 -11.21 7.43 -33.53
C ALA A 265 -10.93 8.93 -33.76
N GLU A 266 -10.91 9.73 -32.69
CA GLU A 266 -10.55 11.15 -32.72
C GLU A 266 -9.10 11.37 -33.14
N GLU A 267 -8.16 10.58 -32.61
CA GLU A 267 -6.74 10.67 -32.96
C GLU A 267 -6.47 10.22 -34.40
N LEU A 268 -7.13 9.15 -34.86
CA LEU A 268 -7.10 8.72 -36.27
C LEU A 268 -7.64 9.81 -37.19
N LYS A 269 -8.76 10.46 -36.81
CA LYS A 269 -9.33 11.58 -37.55
C LYS A 269 -8.35 12.75 -37.59
N HIS A 270 -7.66 13.05 -36.50
CA HIS A 270 -6.65 14.11 -36.45
C HIS A 270 -5.44 13.79 -37.37
N ILE A 271 -4.95 12.55 -37.38
CA ILE A 271 -3.89 12.10 -38.28
C ILE A 271 -4.31 12.30 -39.75
N HIS A 272 -5.51 11.85 -40.12
CA HIS A 272 -6.02 12.03 -41.49
C HIS A 272 -6.22 13.50 -41.86
N MET A 273 -6.88 14.30 -41.01
CA MET A 273 -7.16 15.71 -41.31
C MET A 273 -5.88 16.54 -41.43
N SER A 274 -4.92 16.34 -40.51
CA SER A 274 -3.63 17.05 -40.56
C SER A 274 -2.79 16.65 -41.78
N GLY A 275 -2.82 15.37 -42.18
CA GLY A 275 -2.13 14.90 -43.37
C GLY A 275 -2.78 15.37 -44.67
N ILE A 276 -4.11 15.33 -44.78
CA ILE A 276 -4.85 15.88 -45.94
C ILE A 276 -4.60 17.37 -46.09
N GLN A 277 -4.60 18.14 -45.00
CA GLN A 277 -4.30 19.57 -45.06
C GLN A 277 -2.88 19.84 -45.57
N ARG A 278 -1.89 19.05 -45.15
CA ARG A 278 -0.50 19.16 -45.64
C ARG A 278 -0.38 18.80 -47.12
N LEU A 279 -1.12 17.79 -47.58
CA LEU A 279 -1.22 17.43 -49.00
C LEU A 279 -1.82 18.55 -49.84
N LEU A 280 -2.95 19.12 -49.41
CA LEU A 280 -3.64 20.19 -50.12
C LEU A 280 -2.80 21.47 -50.20
N LEU A 281 -1.98 21.74 -49.18
CA LEU A 281 -1.03 22.87 -49.17
C LEU A 281 0.27 22.59 -49.93
N GLY A 282 0.41 21.43 -50.59
CA GLY A 282 1.60 21.04 -51.34
C GLY A 282 2.85 20.85 -50.47
N LYS A 283 2.70 20.70 -49.15
CA LYS A 283 3.82 20.56 -48.22
C LYS A 283 4.42 19.16 -48.18
N VAL A 284 3.70 18.16 -48.70
CA VAL A 284 4.07 16.74 -48.67
C VAL A 284 3.54 16.06 -49.92
N SER A 285 4.29 15.13 -50.49
CA SER A 285 3.83 14.31 -51.63
C SER A 285 2.83 13.22 -51.20
N PRO A 286 1.98 12.71 -52.12
CA PRO A 286 1.05 11.61 -51.81
C PRO A 286 1.71 10.37 -51.21
N SER A 287 2.91 10.01 -51.68
CA SER A 287 3.67 8.86 -51.15
C SER A 287 4.20 9.10 -49.75
N GLU A 288 4.71 10.31 -49.46
CA GLU A 288 5.20 10.67 -48.12
C GLU A 288 4.04 10.77 -47.10
N TYR A 289 2.87 11.27 -47.51
CA TYR A 289 1.68 11.22 -46.66
C TYR A 289 1.29 9.80 -46.28
N LEU A 290 1.24 8.88 -47.26
CA LEU A 290 0.89 7.49 -47.01
C LEU A 290 1.89 6.82 -46.05
N ALA A 291 3.19 7.09 -46.21
CA ALA A 291 4.22 6.59 -45.32
C ALA A 291 4.09 7.15 -43.89
N GLU A 292 3.98 8.48 -43.74
CA GLU A 292 3.84 9.12 -42.42
C GLU A 292 2.54 8.73 -41.71
N ALA A 293 1.41 8.68 -42.42
CA ALA A 293 0.12 8.30 -41.87
C ALA A 293 0.13 6.83 -41.47
N SER A 294 0.65 5.94 -42.32
CA SER A 294 0.83 4.52 -42.00
C SER A 294 1.69 4.32 -40.75
N GLU A 295 2.80 5.05 -40.62
CA GLU A 295 3.66 4.97 -39.43
C GLU A 295 2.92 5.44 -38.17
N LYS A 296 2.21 6.58 -38.22
CA LYS A 296 1.46 7.12 -37.08
C LYS A 296 0.28 6.22 -36.69
N ILE A 297 -0.44 5.66 -37.65
CA ILE A 297 -1.53 4.71 -37.42
C ILE A 297 -0.98 3.41 -36.85
N THR A 298 0.11 2.89 -37.42
CA THR A 298 0.78 1.69 -36.89
C THR A 298 1.22 1.93 -35.46
N LYS A 299 1.75 3.12 -35.15
CA LYS A 299 2.07 3.51 -33.78
C LYS A 299 0.85 3.53 -32.87
N LEU A 300 -0.27 4.10 -33.31
CA LEU A 300 -1.52 4.18 -32.54
C LEU A 300 -2.14 2.82 -32.20
N PHE A 301 -1.99 1.82 -33.07
CA PHE A 301 -2.59 0.49 -32.90
C PHE A 301 -1.63 -0.57 -32.34
N PHE A 302 -0.32 -0.45 -32.61
CA PHE A 302 0.63 -1.53 -32.36
C PHE A 302 1.84 -1.14 -31.48
N HIS A 303 2.11 0.15 -31.25
CA HIS A 303 3.14 0.64 -30.30
C HIS A 303 2.54 1.27 -29.05
#